data_AF-A0A931LY77-F1
#
_entry.id   AF-A0A931LY77-F1
#
_cell.length_a   1.000
_cell.length_b   1.000
_cell.length_c   1.000
_cell.angle_alpha   90.00
_cell.angle_beta   90.00
_cell.angle_gamma   90.00
#
_symmetry.space_group_name_H-M   'P 1'
#
loop_
_entity.id
_entity.type
_entity.pdbx_description
1 polymer ?
#
loop_
_entity_poly.entity_id
_entity_poly.type
_entity_poly.pdbx_seq_one_letter_code
_entity_poly.pdbx_strand_id
1 'polypeptide(L)'
;MLSRRFQLLCATTLAGLLLSSASVASAVSLAGDQALREGLKLWRKPGAINDHAACANCHSPDGIEIAAYGFSDETIRRRAAPHLSMSDSNGVVHFIHSVRAKYGIKRLLDPMEDRVFQPGGRVLPGKAPLDRDGALAQGLAPLVPTLSKGRIGSLADALRAKNELLKIDLWSLRIGLEFNRLSEDGFHGKEHASIANWFADTPRVPREASSAAWYGLHDRYLADPTDANFWALYNRVVDLTKGNLFIPGELLSFEKYRALLLGQHLMRRALLGKPPRRGPVALAGTVSQRLIPNPMWSVGDFARQYEDADFGVLQFPKEVLAKKSLGPPAAEQLKTMRAPWLWLGWMMDQGLQRINNERATKRGEYVMNALWNDGPYPVHNIFMASRAELVHCFVPEAWGSGFQRHFVLGYGAFRRSGFYVSMEPKSPEHRRLYRTIVANAFRMSTYLLLEDVRRLGAIWGAEVQVSQLKEMAAYIARFDPEDKAQANELLATTLLAIRGAKQIPDER
;
A
#
# COMPACT_ATOMS: atom_id res chain seq x y z
N MET A 1 -6.32 45.38 56.03
CA MET A 1 -5.91 46.78 55.77
C MET A 1 -5.15 46.81 54.45
N LEU A 2 -5.70 47.55 53.47
CA LEU A 2 -5.03 48.29 52.38
C LEU A 2 -4.14 47.50 51.38
N SER A 3 -4.26 47.63 50.05
CA SER A 3 -5.11 48.49 49.23
C SER A 3 -5.21 47.97 47.78
N ARG A 4 -6.42 48.00 47.25
CA ARG A 4 -6.74 48.23 45.83
C ARG A 4 -6.15 49.58 45.40
N ARG A 5 -5.48 49.64 44.25
CA ARG A 5 -5.41 50.79 43.32
C ARG A 5 -4.40 50.43 42.22
N PHE A 6 -4.90 50.19 41.00
CA PHE A 6 -4.32 50.56 39.70
C PHE A 6 -5.16 49.88 38.61
N GLN A 7 -6.40 50.36 38.46
CA GLN A 7 -7.23 50.18 37.27
C GLN A 7 -7.56 51.58 36.78
N LEU A 8 -7.64 51.74 35.46
CA LEU A 8 -7.71 52.98 34.66
C LEU A 8 -6.37 53.68 34.45
N LEU A 9 -5.65 53.28 33.38
CA LEU A 9 -5.24 54.17 32.28
C LEU A 9 -4.53 53.30 31.22
N CYS A 10 -5.26 52.83 30.21
CA CYS A 10 -4.74 52.40 28.89
C CYS A 10 -5.89 51.80 28.06
N ALA A 11 -6.89 52.62 27.75
CA ALA A 11 -8.03 52.23 26.93
C ALA A 11 -8.21 53.22 25.77
N THR A 12 -7.12 53.54 25.05
CA THR A 12 -7.21 54.37 23.82
C THR A 12 -6.08 54.16 22.80
N THR A 13 -5.25 53.12 22.92
CA THR A 13 -4.17 52.82 21.94
C THR A 13 -4.05 51.35 21.53
N LEU A 14 -5.08 50.52 21.77
CA LEU A 14 -5.13 49.12 21.28
C LEU A 14 -6.12 48.86 20.13
N ALA A 15 -6.91 49.86 19.73
CA ALA A 15 -7.86 49.70 18.62
C ALA A 15 -7.20 49.83 17.22
N GLY A 16 -6.04 50.48 17.12
CA GLY A 16 -5.35 50.71 15.83
C GLY A 16 -4.46 49.56 15.33
N LEU A 17 -3.98 48.68 16.23
CA LEU A 17 -3.07 47.57 15.88
C LEU A 17 -3.77 46.22 15.68
N LEU A 18 -5.04 46.10 16.07
CA LEU A 18 -5.85 44.89 15.82
C LEU A 18 -6.62 44.93 14.50
N LEU A 19 -6.73 46.10 13.86
CA LEU A 19 -7.36 46.26 12.54
C LEU A 19 -6.40 46.09 11.37
N SER A 20 -5.08 46.19 11.57
CA SER A 20 -4.08 45.98 10.50
C SER A 20 -3.64 44.52 10.33
N SER A 21 -3.76 43.70 11.38
CA SER A 21 -3.42 42.26 11.32
C SER A 21 -4.52 41.43 10.68
N ALA A 22 -5.79 41.82 10.86
CA ALA A 22 -6.93 41.17 10.21
C ALA A 22 -7.00 41.45 8.69
N SER A 23 -6.62 42.66 8.23
CA SER A 23 -6.62 43.01 6.80
C SER A 23 -5.48 42.33 6.03
N VAL A 24 -4.31 42.19 6.65
CA VAL A 24 -3.18 41.45 6.07
C VAL A 24 -3.45 39.95 6.03
N ALA A 25 -4.01 39.36 7.09
CA ALA A 25 -4.41 37.94 7.09
C ALA A 25 -5.52 37.64 6.05
N SER A 26 -6.48 38.54 5.89
CA SER A 26 -7.57 38.41 4.91
C SER A 26 -7.07 38.58 3.46
N ALA A 27 -6.16 39.54 3.19
CA ALA A 27 -5.56 39.74 1.88
C ALA A 27 -4.62 38.58 1.48
N VAL A 28 -3.86 38.02 2.44
CA VAL A 28 -3.02 36.82 2.22
C VAL A 28 -3.89 35.58 1.94
N SER A 29 -5.04 35.45 2.62
CA SER A 29 -6.02 34.38 2.34
C SER A 29 -6.64 34.53 0.95
N LEU A 30 -7.05 35.74 0.55
CA LEU A 30 -7.67 36.01 -0.75
C LEU A 30 -6.69 35.85 -1.93
N ALA A 31 -5.45 36.32 -1.78
CA ALA A 31 -4.41 36.16 -2.80
C ALA A 31 -3.97 34.69 -2.95
N GLY A 32 -3.87 33.94 -1.83
CA GLY A 32 -3.63 32.49 -1.86
C GLY A 32 -4.73 31.72 -2.58
N ASP A 33 -5.99 32.08 -2.35
CA ASP A 33 -7.14 31.46 -3.01
C ASP A 33 -7.20 31.78 -4.52
N GLN A 34 -6.80 32.98 -4.94
CA GLN A 34 -6.71 33.32 -6.36
C GLN A 34 -5.59 32.56 -7.07
N ALA A 35 -4.39 32.48 -6.48
CA ALA A 35 -3.26 31.72 -7.05
C ALA A 35 -3.58 30.23 -7.19
N LEU A 36 -4.30 29.66 -6.22
CA LEU A 36 -4.81 28.29 -6.30
C LEU A 36 -5.81 28.10 -7.44
N ARG A 37 -6.76 29.02 -7.61
CA ARG A 37 -7.77 28.92 -8.69
C ARG A 37 -7.13 29.05 -10.08
N GLU A 38 -6.27 30.03 -10.29
CA GLU A 38 -5.59 30.20 -11.59
C GLU A 38 -4.61 29.06 -11.87
N GLY A 39 -3.87 28.63 -10.85
CA GLY A 39 -3.00 27.46 -10.94
C GLY A 39 -3.75 26.17 -11.25
N LEU A 40 -4.97 25.99 -10.72
CA LEU A 40 -5.80 24.82 -11.03
C LEU A 40 -6.35 24.84 -12.47
N LYS A 41 -6.71 26.01 -13.01
CA LYS A 41 -7.06 26.15 -14.43
C LYS A 41 -5.88 25.73 -15.31
N LEU A 42 -4.68 26.20 -14.95
CA LEU A 42 -3.45 25.85 -15.63
C LEU A 42 -3.12 24.34 -15.50
N TRP A 43 -3.29 23.75 -14.33
CA TRP A 43 -3.10 22.32 -14.08
C TRP A 43 -3.98 21.41 -14.94
N ARG A 44 -5.13 21.94 -15.38
CA ARG A 44 -6.12 21.28 -16.24
C ARG A 44 -6.07 21.75 -17.69
N LYS A 45 -5.15 22.66 -18.02
CA LYS A 45 -4.95 23.15 -19.39
C LYS A 45 -4.50 21.98 -20.27
N PRO A 46 -5.14 21.75 -21.43
CA PRO A 46 -4.68 20.74 -22.38
C PRO A 46 -3.23 21.00 -22.78
N GLY A 47 -2.41 19.95 -22.73
CA GLY A 47 -0.98 20.04 -23.02
C GLY A 47 -0.65 20.03 -24.51
N ALA A 48 0.62 20.25 -24.82
CA ALA A 48 1.16 20.19 -26.19
C ALA A 48 1.46 18.76 -26.67
N ILE A 49 1.55 17.77 -25.77
CA ILE A 49 1.94 16.39 -26.07
C ILE A 49 0.96 15.37 -25.46
N ASN A 50 1.09 14.10 -25.85
CA ASN A 50 0.33 12.96 -25.33
C ASN A 50 -1.20 13.14 -25.43
N ASP A 51 -1.74 13.35 -26.64
CA ASP A 51 -3.19 13.57 -26.86
C ASP A 51 -3.76 14.74 -26.04
N HIS A 52 -3.06 15.86 -26.03
CA HIS A 52 -3.43 17.08 -25.31
C HIS A 52 -3.61 16.88 -23.79
N ALA A 53 -2.89 15.93 -23.19
CA ALA A 53 -3.00 15.65 -21.77
C ALA A 53 -2.60 16.84 -20.90
N ALA A 54 -3.49 17.19 -19.98
CA ALA A 54 -3.24 18.10 -18.88
C ALA A 54 -2.47 17.40 -17.74
N CYS A 55 -1.88 18.17 -16.82
CA CYS A 55 -1.19 17.61 -15.65
C CYS A 55 -2.12 16.69 -14.84
N ALA A 56 -3.37 17.10 -14.63
CA ALA A 56 -4.40 16.32 -13.93
C ALA A 56 -4.75 14.96 -14.56
N ASN A 57 -4.28 14.66 -15.78
CA ASN A 57 -4.53 13.37 -16.45
C ASN A 57 -3.48 12.30 -16.10
N CYS A 58 -2.32 12.67 -15.57
CA CYS A 58 -1.31 11.74 -15.03
C CYS A 58 -1.12 11.89 -13.51
N HIS A 59 -1.52 13.04 -12.96
CA HIS A 59 -1.36 13.42 -11.56
C HIS A 59 -2.69 13.50 -10.82
N SER A 60 -2.64 13.73 -9.52
CA SER A 60 -3.85 14.01 -8.75
C SER A 60 -4.56 15.31 -9.21
N PRO A 61 -5.84 15.51 -8.84
CA PRO A 61 -6.62 16.67 -9.27
C PRO A 61 -6.00 18.05 -8.98
N ASP A 62 -5.14 18.17 -7.95
CA ASP A 62 -4.50 19.40 -7.51
C ASP A 62 -2.97 19.29 -7.32
N GLY A 63 -2.35 18.17 -7.69
CA GLY A 63 -0.90 17.98 -7.57
C GLY A 63 -0.38 17.89 -6.13
N ILE A 64 -1.22 17.54 -5.16
CA ILE A 64 -0.84 17.44 -3.74
C ILE A 64 0.36 16.52 -3.49
N GLU A 65 0.51 15.45 -4.27
CA GLU A 65 1.63 14.53 -4.20
C GLU A 65 2.95 15.19 -4.63
N ILE A 66 2.92 16.10 -5.61
CA ILE A 66 4.09 16.87 -6.03
C ILE A 66 4.43 17.89 -4.94
N ALA A 67 3.40 18.54 -4.37
CA ALA A 67 3.57 19.49 -3.27
C ALA A 67 4.19 18.86 -2.02
N ALA A 68 3.88 17.59 -1.72
CA ALA A 68 4.43 16.85 -0.59
C ALA A 68 5.94 16.55 -0.72
N TYR A 69 6.48 16.58 -1.94
CA TYR A 69 7.88 16.27 -2.23
C TYR A 69 8.70 17.53 -2.55
N GLY A 70 9.99 17.48 -2.21
CA GLY A 70 10.97 18.54 -2.34
C GLY A 70 11.58 18.66 -3.72
N PHE A 71 10.79 18.51 -4.79
CA PHE A 71 11.26 18.81 -6.13
C PHE A 71 11.64 20.30 -6.22
N SER A 72 12.80 20.59 -6.81
CA SER A 72 13.23 21.97 -7.04
C SER A 72 12.33 22.66 -8.08
N ASP A 73 12.22 23.98 -7.99
CA ASP A 73 11.45 24.78 -8.95
C ASP A 73 11.94 24.57 -10.39
N GLU A 74 13.26 24.41 -10.57
CA GLU A 74 13.88 24.05 -11.85
C GLU A 74 13.40 22.69 -12.35
N THR A 75 13.32 21.69 -11.47
CA THR A 75 12.84 20.34 -11.81
C THR A 75 11.38 20.36 -12.23
N ILE A 76 10.52 21.05 -11.46
CA ILE A 76 9.10 21.20 -11.78
C ILE A 76 8.94 21.88 -13.15
N ARG A 77 9.65 22.99 -13.36
CA ARG A 77 9.61 23.76 -14.62
C ARG A 77 10.10 22.93 -15.82
N ARG A 78 11.26 22.27 -15.70
CA ARG A 78 11.83 21.42 -16.77
C ARG A 78 10.86 20.32 -17.18
N ARG A 79 10.17 19.71 -16.21
CA ARG A 79 9.23 18.61 -16.48
C ARG A 79 7.89 19.08 -17.01
N ALA A 80 7.47 20.30 -16.69
CA ALA A 80 6.26 20.93 -17.24
C ALA A 80 6.45 21.48 -18.66
N ALA A 81 7.65 21.96 -19.00
CA ALA A 81 7.94 22.65 -20.27
C ALA A 81 7.64 21.85 -21.55
N PRO A 82 7.76 20.51 -21.62
CA PRO A 82 7.32 19.75 -22.80
C PRO A 82 5.80 19.77 -23.00
N HIS A 83 5.03 20.07 -21.96
CA HIS A 83 3.56 20.08 -21.99
C HIS A 83 2.98 21.48 -22.13
N LEU A 84 3.70 22.50 -21.66
CA LEU A 84 3.20 23.85 -21.44
C LEU A 84 4.21 24.89 -21.94
N SER A 85 3.75 26.13 -22.18
CA SER A 85 4.68 27.23 -22.43
C SER A 85 5.61 27.47 -21.23
N MET A 86 6.72 28.18 -21.41
CA MET A 86 7.61 28.50 -20.28
C MET A 86 6.91 29.35 -19.21
N SER A 87 6.07 30.31 -19.62
CA SER A 87 5.26 31.13 -18.71
C SER A 87 4.31 30.26 -17.89
N ASP A 88 3.60 29.35 -18.55
CA ASP A 88 2.72 28.38 -17.91
C ASP A 88 3.51 27.44 -16.98
N SER A 89 4.70 26.99 -17.38
CA SER A 89 5.54 26.14 -16.54
C SER A 89 5.96 26.82 -15.23
N ASN A 90 6.23 28.13 -15.27
CA ASN A 90 6.45 28.93 -14.05
C ASN A 90 5.16 29.06 -13.23
N GLY A 91 4.00 29.20 -13.88
CA GLY A 91 2.70 29.16 -13.21
C GLY A 91 2.47 27.87 -12.43
N VAL A 92 2.90 26.71 -12.96
CA VAL A 92 2.83 25.43 -12.25
C VAL A 92 3.69 25.43 -10.99
N VAL A 93 4.89 26.01 -11.03
CA VAL A 93 5.75 26.16 -9.83
C VAL A 93 5.02 26.95 -8.74
N HIS A 94 4.45 28.12 -9.09
CA HIS A 94 3.67 28.93 -8.14
C HIS A 94 2.43 28.19 -7.61
N PHE A 95 1.76 27.41 -8.46
CA PHE A 95 0.63 26.58 -8.06
C PHE A 95 1.04 25.54 -7.00
N ILE A 96 2.14 24.81 -7.21
CA ILE A 96 2.63 23.81 -6.25
C ILE A 96 2.98 24.44 -4.89
N HIS A 97 3.63 25.60 -4.88
CA HIS A 97 3.88 26.34 -3.64
C HIS A 97 2.58 26.78 -2.95
N SER A 98 1.57 27.16 -3.71
CA SER A 98 0.25 27.51 -3.18
C SER A 98 -0.46 26.30 -2.57
N VAL A 99 -0.31 25.10 -3.17
CA VAL A 99 -0.82 23.84 -2.62
C VAL A 99 -0.12 23.50 -1.30
N ARG A 100 1.20 23.68 -1.21
CA ARG A 100 1.95 23.52 0.05
C ARG A 100 1.41 24.45 1.14
N ALA A 101 1.17 25.71 0.81
CA ALA A 101 0.60 26.68 1.73
C ALA A 101 -0.82 26.29 2.19
N LYS A 102 -1.70 25.91 1.27
CA LYS A 102 -3.09 25.47 1.54
C LYS A 102 -3.16 24.37 2.60
N TYR A 103 -2.29 23.36 2.48
CA TYR A 103 -2.28 22.20 3.37
C TYR A 103 -1.25 22.31 4.51
N GLY A 104 -0.59 23.46 4.68
CA GLY A 104 0.41 23.66 5.74
C GLY A 104 1.60 22.70 5.66
N ILE A 105 2.00 22.29 4.45
CA ILE A 105 3.11 21.34 4.23
C ILE A 105 4.43 22.06 4.48
N LYS A 106 5.00 21.87 5.67
CA LYS A 106 6.28 22.48 6.08
C LYS A 106 7.49 21.59 5.82
N ARG A 107 7.32 20.28 6.00
CA ARG A 107 8.37 19.28 5.74
C ARG A 107 8.11 18.64 4.39
N LEU A 108 9.06 18.82 3.48
CA LEU A 108 9.04 18.19 2.17
C LEU A 108 9.76 16.85 2.24
N LEU A 109 9.22 15.87 1.51
CA LEU A 109 9.83 14.56 1.34
C LEU A 109 10.93 14.63 0.27
N ASP A 110 12.02 13.92 0.47
CA ASP A 110 13.10 13.82 -0.51
C ASP A 110 12.64 12.97 -1.72
N PRO A 111 12.67 13.50 -2.95
CA PRO A 111 12.20 12.77 -4.13
C PRO A 111 13.06 11.55 -4.50
N MET A 112 14.32 11.50 -4.06
CA MET A 112 15.26 10.43 -4.34
C MET A 112 15.34 9.40 -3.23
N GLU A 113 15.08 9.80 -1.98
CA GLU A 113 15.20 8.95 -0.78
C GLU A 113 13.85 8.50 -0.19
N ASP A 114 12.83 9.37 -0.16
CA ASP A 114 11.53 9.02 0.43
C ASP A 114 10.64 8.29 -0.59
N ARG A 115 9.96 7.22 -0.15
CA ARG A 115 9.02 6.46 -1.00
C ARG A 115 7.59 6.64 -0.51
N VAL A 116 6.66 6.73 -1.45
CA VAL A 116 5.24 6.91 -1.15
C VAL A 116 4.80 5.71 -0.31
N PHE A 117 4.31 5.97 0.90
CA PHE A 117 3.82 4.95 1.84
C PHE A 117 4.86 3.93 2.30
N GLN A 118 6.17 4.23 2.25
CA GLN A 118 7.17 3.36 2.85
C GLN A 118 6.80 3.06 4.31
N PRO A 119 6.59 1.80 4.69
CA PRO A 119 6.27 1.44 6.07
C PRO A 119 7.39 1.85 7.02
N GLY A 120 7.02 2.52 8.11
CA GLY A 120 7.95 3.13 9.06
C GLY A 120 8.83 4.23 8.46
N GLY A 121 8.45 4.77 7.29
CA GLY A 121 9.07 5.90 6.59
C GLY A 121 10.38 5.59 5.88
N ARG A 122 11.08 4.50 6.21
CA ARG A 122 12.36 4.11 5.60
C ARG A 122 12.53 2.60 5.57
N VAL A 123 13.15 2.11 4.50
CA VAL A 123 13.57 0.71 4.35
C VAL A 123 14.48 0.30 5.51
N LEU A 124 14.39 -0.94 5.97
CA LEU A 124 15.32 -1.51 6.94
C LEU A 124 16.75 -1.54 6.37
N PRO A 125 17.78 -1.37 7.24
CA PRO A 125 19.16 -1.40 6.80
C PRO A 125 19.55 -2.79 6.26
N GLY A 126 20.50 -2.83 5.32
CA GLY A 126 21.01 -4.06 4.73
C GLY A 126 21.37 -3.86 3.27
N LYS A 127 22.47 -4.49 2.83
CA LYS A 127 22.94 -4.38 1.43
C LYS A 127 22.17 -5.34 0.53
N ALA A 128 21.80 -6.51 1.04
CA ALA A 128 21.01 -7.51 0.32
C ALA A 128 19.60 -7.67 0.92
N PRO A 129 18.62 -8.16 0.14
CA PRO A 129 17.28 -8.53 0.63
C PRO A 129 17.27 -9.33 1.93
N LEU A 130 18.11 -10.38 2.03
CA LEU A 130 18.19 -11.23 3.22
C LEU A 130 18.69 -10.49 4.46
N ASP A 131 19.58 -9.51 4.33
CA ASP A 131 20.04 -8.72 5.46
C ASP A 131 18.89 -7.88 6.03
N ARG A 132 18.10 -7.27 5.13
CA ARG A 132 16.93 -6.46 5.48
C ARG A 132 15.81 -7.32 6.05
N ASP A 133 15.67 -8.56 5.58
CA ASP A 133 14.73 -9.55 6.14
C ASP A 133 15.13 -10.01 7.55
N GLY A 134 16.43 -10.25 7.78
CA GLY A 134 16.96 -10.51 9.12
C GLY A 134 16.73 -9.35 10.09
N ALA A 135 16.90 -8.10 9.60
CA ALA A 135 16.57 -6.91 10.37
C ALA A 135 15.06 -6.82 10.69
N LEU A 136 14.17 -7.31 9.81
CA LEU A 136 12.74 -7.38 10.11
C LEU A 136 12.48 -8.36 11.26
N ALA A 137 13.12 -9.54 11.27
CA ALA A 137 12.96 -10.50 12.35
C ALA A 137 13.31 -9.90 13.71
N GLN A 138 14.43 -9.18 13.78
CA GLN A 138 14.87 -8.47 14.99
C GLN A 138 13.87 -7.37 15.40
N GLY A 139 13.34 -6.61 14.44
CA GLY A 139 12.32 -5.58 14.69
C GLY A 139 10.97 -6.15 15.13
N LEU A 140 10.59 -7.33 14.64
CA LEU A 140 9.36 -8.02 15.03
C LEU A 140 9.46 -8.67 16.40
N ALA A 141 10.61 -9.21 16.79
CA ALA A 141 10.77 -9.92 18.06
C ALA A 141 10.20 -9.21 19.31
N PRO A 142 10.45 -7.90 19.55
CA PRO A 142 9.84 -7.19 20.68
C PRO A 142 8.34 -6.92 20.51
N LEU A 143 7.81 -6.93 19.28
CA LEU A 143 6.39 -6.70 18.99
C LEU A 143 5.56 -7.99 19.10
N VAL A 144 6.18 -9.15 18.87
CA VAL A 144 5.58 -10.48 18.97
C VAL A 144 6.43 -11.39 19.87
N PRO A 145 6.58 -11.07 21.17
CA PRO A 145 7.39 -11.87 22.08
C PRO A 145 6.92 -13.32 22.16
N THR A 146 5.63 -13.60 22.01
CA THR A 146 5.11 -14.98 22.07
C THR A 146 5.49 -15.80 20.84
N LEU A 147 5.70 -15.17 19.67
CA LEU A 147 6.20 -15.86 18.47
C LEU A 147 7.72 -15.99 18.46
N SER A 148 8.42 -15.00 19.00
CA SER A 148 9.89 -14.90 18.90
C SER A 148 10.66 -15.52 20.05
N LYS A 149 9.99 -15.87 21.17
CA LYS A 149 10.62 -16.43 22.36
C LYS A 149 9.87 -17.64 22.88
N GLY A 150 10.63 -18.58 23.44
CA GLY A 150 10.08 -19.78 24.05
C GLY A 150 9.17 -20.55 23.09
N ARG A 151 8.25 -21.30 23.68
CA ARG A 151 7.34 -22.19 22.97
C ARG A 151 5.89 -21.78 23.22
N ILE A 152 5.07 -21.78 22.17
CA ILE A 152 3.60 -21.75 22.27
C ILE A 152 3.12 -23.16 22.63
N GLY A 153 2.81 -23.39 23.91
CA GLY A 153 2.42 -24.71 24.43
C GLY A 153 0.94 -24.84 24.79
N SER A 154 0.14 -23.81 24.54
CA SER A 154 -1.27 -23.76 24.93
C SER A 154 -2.11 -22.87 24.02
N LEU A 155 -3.44 -23.04 24.08
CA LEU A 155 -4.39 -22.13 23.43
C LEU A 155 -4.26 -20.70 23.97
N ALA A 156 -3.98 -20.52 25.27
CA ALA A 156 -3.79 -19.20 25.85
C ALA A 156 -2.59 -18.47 25.22
N ASP A 157 -1.49 -19.18 24.97
CA ASP A 157 -0.31 -18.63 24.29
C ASP A 157 -0.64 -18.28 22.83
N ALA A 158 -1.36 -19.16 22.12
CA ALA A 158 -1.78 -18.91 20.75
C ALA A 158 -2.68 -17.67 20.64
N LEU A 159 -3.62 -17.47 21.57
CA LEU A 159 -4.47 -16.27 21.63
C LEU A 159 -3.66 -15.01 21.94
N ARG A 160 -2.61 -15.09 22.78
CA ARG A 160 -1.69 -13.97 23.01
C ARG A 160 -0.90 -13.62 21.76
N ALA A 161 -0.29 -14.61 21.09
CA ALA A 161 0.44 -14.42 19.83
C ALA A 161 -0.44 -13.80 18.73
N LYS A 162 -1.69 -14.27 18.61
CA LYS A 162 -2.69 -13.68 17.70
C LYS A 162 -2.89 -12.19 17.98
N ASN A 163 -3.13 -11.83 19.23
CA ASN A 163 -3.41 -10.46 19.62
C ASN A 163 -2.17 -9.56 19.41
N GLU A 164 -0.96 -10.06 19.72
CA GLU A 164 0.29 -9.38 19.43
C GLU A 164 0.43 -9.08 17.93
N LEU A 165 0.26 -10.09 17.07
CA LEU A 165 0.34 -9.93 15.62
C LEU A 165 -0.68 -8.92 15.09
N LEU A 166 -1.95 -9.02 15.50
CA LEU A 166 -3.01 -8.15 15.00
C LEU A 166 -2.84 -6.68 15.45
N LYS A 167 -2.20 -6.45 16.60
CA LYS A 167 -1.95 -5.11 17.16
C LYS A 167 -0.90 -4.31 16.37
N ILE A 168 -0.04 -4.96 15.58
CA ILE A 168 0.99 -4.27 14.80
C ILE A 168 0.34 -3.34 13.77
N ASP A 169 0.70 -2.05 13.80
CA ASP A 169 0.39 -1.10 12.72
C ASP A 169 1.40 -1.26 11.59
N LEU A 170 0.95 -1.86 10.48
CA LEU A 170 1.76 -2.10 9.29
C LEU A 170 2.33 -0.82 8.67
N TRP A 171 1.75 0.35 8.93
CA TRP A 171 2.25 1.61 8.38
C TRP A 171 3.42 2.17 9.16
N SER A 172 3.54 1.79 10.43
CA SER A 172 4.63 2.19 11.33
C SER A 172 5.77 1.17 11.37
N LEU A 173 5.48 -0.10 11.05
CA LEU A 173 6.47 -1.17 10.99
C LEU A 173 7.45 -0.92 9.84
N ARG A 174 8.72 -0.69 10.16
CA ARG A 174 9.77 -0.68 9.13
C ARG A 174 9.95 -2.08 8.54
N ILE A 175 10.06 -2.15 7.22
CA ILE A 175 10.24 -3.40 6.46
C ILE A 175 11.45 -3.33 5.54
N GLY A 176 11.90 -4.49 5.06
CA GLY A 176 13.05 -4.62 4.16
C GLY A 176 12.75 -4.40 2.68
N LEU A 177 11.46 -4.37 2.31
CA LEU A 177 11.03 -4.03 0.96
C LEU A 177 11.15 -2.53 0.73
N GLU A 178 11.79 -2.18 -0.37
CA GLU A 178 11.90 -0.82 -0.85
C GLU A 178 10.74 -0.52 -1.81
N PHE A 179 9.91 0.46 -1.46
CA PHE A 179 8.82 0.88 -2.34
C PHE A 179 9.34 1.70 -3.52
N ASN A 180 8.55 1.76 -4.60
CA ASN A 180 8.90 2.57 -5.76
C ASN A 180 8.82 4.07 -5.44
N ARG A 181 9.68 4.87 -6.08
CA ARG A 181 9.67 6.33 -5.96
C ARG A 181 8.35 6.90 -6.47
N LEU A 182 7.96 8.06 -5.95
CA LEU A 182 6.82 8.81 -6.50
C LEU A 182 7.03 9.04 -8.00
N SER A 183 8.23 9.46 -8.37
CA SER A 183 8.60 9.72 -9.75
C SER A 183 9.99 9.19 -10.07
N GLU A 184 10.13 8.65 -11.27
CA GLU A 184 11.43 8.39 -11.89
C GLU A 184 11.66 9.43 -13.01
N ASP A 185 12.90 9.87 -13.18
CA ASP A 185 13.29 10.88 -14.16
C ASP A 185 14.70 10.59 -14.69
N GLY A 186 14.78 10.23 -15.98
CA GLY A 186 16.03 9.89 -16.66
C GLY A 186 17.08 11.01 -16.66
N PHE A 187 16.71 12.25 -16.33
CA PHE A 187 17.66 13.33 -16.09
C PHE A 187 18.69 13.00 -15.00
N HIS A 188 18.33 12.15 -14.03
CA HIS A 188 19.23 11.74 -12.96
C HIS A 188 20.09 10.50 -13.29
N GLY A 189 19.94 9.93 -14.48
CA GLY A 189 20.63 8.71 -14.89
C GLY A 189 19.73 7.76 -15.67
N LYS A 190 20.33 6.84 -16.43
CA LYS A 190 19.57 5.86 -17.24
C LYS A 190 18.74 4.92 -16.35
N GLU A 191 19.25 4.58 -15.18
CA GLU A 191 18.54 3.80 -14.15
C GLU A 191 17.22 4.46 -13.72
N HIS A 192 17.09 5.79 -13.85
CA HIS A 192 15.89 6.56 -13.55
C HIS A 192 14.97 6.77 -14.77
N ALA A 193 15.32 6.23 -15.94
CA ALA A 193 14.44 6.17 -17.11
C ALA A 193 13.47 4.97 -17.01
N SER A 194 12.69 4.91 -15.92
CA SER A 194 11.93 3.71 -15.54
C SER A 194 10.42 3.96 -15.44
N ILE A 195 9.62 2.94 -15.79
CA ILE A 195 8.18 2.84 -15.49
C ILE A 195 7.95 2.40 -14.04
N ALA A 196 8.97 2.04 -13.27
CA ALA A 196 8.84 1.59 -11.89
C ALA A 196 8.62 2.75 -10.90
N ASN A 197 7.55 3.52 -11.10
CA ASN A 197 7.14 4.67 -10.30
C ASN A 197 5.60 4.74 -10.16
N TRP A 198 5.11 5.74 -9.42
CA TRP A 198 3.68 5.90 -9.12
C TRP A 198 2.85 6.56 -10.22
N PHE A 199 3.47 7.27 -11.17
CA PHE A 199 2.74 7.99 -12.20
C PHE A 199 2.34 7.10 -13.37
N ALA A 200 1.16 7.41 -13.90
CA ALA A 200 0.67 6.81 -15.13
C ALA A 200 1.56 7.26 -16.31
N ASP A 201 2.16 6.30 -17.02
CA ASP A 201 3.00 6.59 -18.17
C ASP A 201 2.15 7.02 -19.38
N THR A 202 0.89 6.59 -19.45
CA THR A 202 -0.12 7.09 -20.40
C THR A 202 -1.28 7.81 -19.70
N PRO A 203 -1.65 9.02 -20.16
CA PRO A 203 -2.60 9.88 -19.46
C PRO A 203 -4.05 9.37 -19.51
N ARG A 204 -4.83 9.68 -18.48
CA ARG A 204 -6.28 9.51 -18.44
C ARG A 204 -6.99 10.79 -18.88
N VAL A 205 -6.93 11.07 -20.18
CA VAL A 205 -7.56 12.25 -20.80
C VAL A 205 -9.08 12.07 -20.78
N PRO A 206 -9.89 13.05 -20.34
CA PRO A 206 -11.34 12.92 -20.41
C PRO A 206 -11.83 12.75 -21.86
N ARG A 207 -12.91 11.99 -22.05
CA ARG A 207 -13.63 11.99 -23.33
C ARG A 207 -14.18 13.39 -23.58
N GLU A 208 -14.20 13.84 -24.83
CA GLU A 208 -14.61 15.21 -25.18
C GLU A 208 -15.98 15.59 -24.58
N ALA A 209 -16.99 14.76 -24.83
CA ALA A 209 -18.35 14.93 -24.27
C ALA A 209 -18.44 14.80 -22.73
N SER A 210 -17.39 14.31 -22.07
CA SER A 210 -17.34 14.07 -20.63
C SER A 210 -16.39 15.02 -19.89
N SER A 211 -15.68 15.92 -20.59
CA SER A 211 -14.66 16.79 -19.99
C SER A 211 -15.20 17.64 -18.84
N ALA A 212 -16.34 18.31 -19.04
CA ALA A 212 -16.99 19.11 -17.99
C ALA A 212 -17.43 18.24 -16.79
N ALA A 213 -17.99 17.05 -17.04
CA ALA A 213 -18.41 16.14 -15.98
C ALA A 213 -17.21 15.60 -15.17
N TRP A 214 -16.10 15.30 -15.85
CA TRP A 214 -14.87 14.82 -15.23
C TRP A 214 -14.24 15.89 -14.33
N TYR A 215 -14.05 17.10 -14.84
CA TYR A 215 -13.50 18.19 -14.02
C TYR A 215 -14.47 18.68 -12.94
N GLY A 216 -15.78 18.57 -13.15
CA GLY A 216 -16.78 18.79 -12.11
C GLY A 216 -16.70 17.78 -10.95
N LEU A 217 -16.24 16.55 -11.18
CA LEU A 217 -15.92 15.60 -10.10
C LEU A 217 -14.65 16.02 -9.35
N HIS A 218 -13.63 16.51 -10.07
CA HIS A 218 -12.43 17.05 -9.43
C HIS A 218 -12.79 18.21 -8.51
N ASP A 219 -13.61 19.16 -8.98
CA ASP A 219 -14.00 20.34 -8.19
C ASP A 219 -14.79 19.99 -6.95
N ARG A 220 -15.80 19.11 -7.07
CA ARG A 220 -16.56 18.63 -5.90
C ARG A 220 -15.65 17.97 -4.86
N TYR A 221 -14.72 17.14 -5.31
CA TYR A 221 -13.77 16.48 -4.42
C TYR A 221 -12.80 17.45 -3.75
N LEU A 222 -12.27 18.44 -4.47
CA LEU A 222 -11.32 19.41 -3.92
C LEU A 222 -11.99 20.43 -2.98
N ALA A 223 -13.28 20.71 -3.18
CA ALA A 223 -14.08 21.55 -2.30
C ALA A 223 -14.42 20.82 -0.99
N ASP A 224 -14.77 19.53 -1.07
CA ASP A 224 -15.08 18.69 0.09
C ASP A 224 -14.49 17.27 -0.05
N PRO A 225 -13.26 17.02 0.45
CA PRO A 225 -12.53 15.77 0.25
C PRO A 225 -12.99 14.65 1.19
N THR A 226 -14.29 14.35 1.20
CA THR A 226 -14.90 13.21 1.89
C THR A 226 -14.66 11.90 1.15
N ASP A 227 -14.84 10.77 1.84
CA ASP A 227 -14.77 9.44 1.23
C ASP A 227 -15.83 9.30 0.13
N ALA A 228 -17.03 9.87 0.33
CA ALA A 228 -18.11 9.85 -0.66
C ALA A 228 -17.71 10.57 -1.96
N ASN A 229 -17.17 11.79 -1.86
CA ASN A 229 -16.71 12.53 -3.04
C ASN A 229 -15.49 11.89 -3.71
N PHE A 230 -14.60 11.28 -2.92
CA PHE A 230 -13.50 10.48 -3.45
C PHE A 230 -14.01 9.32 -4.31
N TRP A 231 -14.91 8.50 -3.77
CA TRP A 231 -15.45 7.34 -4.51
C TRP A 231 -16.28 7.76 -5.73
N ALA A 232 -16.98 8.90 -5.67
CA ALA A 232 -17.69 9.45 -6.82
C ALA A 232 -16.74 9.80 -7.98
N LEU A 233 -15.57 10.38 -7.67
CA LEU A 233 -14.50 10.63 -8.64
C LEU A 233 -13.87 9.32 -9.14
N TYR A 234 -13.42 8.49 -8.20
CA TYR A 234 -12.66 7.27 -8.45
C TYR A 234 -13.42 6.27 -9.33
N ASN A 235 -14.71 6.05 -9.07
CA ASN A 235 -15.53 5.09 -9.82
C ASN A 235 -15.82 5.52 -11.25
N ARG A 236 -15.57 6.79 -11.60
CA ARG A 236 -15.87 7.37 -12.92
C ARG A 236 -14.69 7.42 -13.86
N VAL A 237 -13.49 6.99 -13.43
CA VAL A 237 -12.27 7.02 -14.26
C VAL A 237 -12.50 6.27 -15.57
N VAL A 238 -13.00 5.02 -15.54
CA VAL A 238 -13.23 4.22 -16.77
C VAL A 238 -14.26 4.85 -17.68
N ASP A 239 -15.37 5.34 -17.11
CA ASP A 239 -16.50 5.83 -17.89
C ASP A 239 -16.17 7.16 -18.59
N LEU A 240 -15.49 8.06 -17.88
CA LEU A 240 -15.34 9.46 -18.32
C LEU A 240 -13.99 9.74 -18.99
N THR A 241 -13.01 8.84 -18.91
CA THR A 241 -11.69 9.02 -19.53
C THR A 241 -11.46 8.08 -20.71
N LYS A 242 -10.54 8.47 -21.59
CA LYS A 242 -10.09 7.68 -22.72
C LYS A 242 -9.13 6.57 -22.25
N GLY A 243 -9.05 5.54 -23.07
CA GLY A 243 -8.06 4.49 -22.95
C GLY A 243 -8.56 3.14 -23.45
N ASN A 244 -7.65 2.33 -23.96
CA ASN A 244 -7.88 0.95 -24.34
C ASN A 244 -7.25 0.01 -23.32
N LEU A 245 -8.06 -0.50 -22.39
CA LEU A 245 -7.62 -1.41 -21.34
C LEU A 245 -7.21 -2.80 -21.83
N PHE A 246 -7.36 -3.09 -23.14
CA PHE A 246 -6.79 -4.30 -23.77
C PHE A 246 -5.31 -4.13 -24.13
N ILE A 247 -4.79 -2.90 -24.14
CA ILE A 247 -3.36 -2.61 -24.37
C ILE A 247 -2.64 -2.67 -23.02
N PRO A 248 -1.61 -3.53 -22.82
CA PRO A 248 -1.03 -3.73 -21.49
C PRO A 248 -0.44 -2.47 -20.86
N GLY A 249 0.29 -1.64 -21.60
CA GLY A 249 0.86 -0.40 -21.10
C GLY A 249 -0.20 0.64 -20.70
N GLU A 250 -1.35 0.63 -21.37
CA GLU A 250 -2.51 1.44 -20.97
C GLU A 250 -3.18 0.90 -19.71
N LEU A 251 -3.35 -0.42 -19.60
CA LEU A 251 -3.87 -1.06 -18.40
C LEU A 251 -3.00 -0.75 -17.17
N LEU A 252 -1.68 -0.88 -17.29
CA LEU A 252 -0.75 -0.53 -16.21
C LEU A 252 -0.90 0.94 -15.81
N SER A 253 -0.94 1.85 -16.78
CA SER A 253 -1.08 3.28 -16.52
C SER A 253 -2.44 3.63 -15.89
N PHE A 254 -3.51 2.94 -16.28
CA PHE A 254 -4.82 3.07 -15.68
C PHE A 254 -4.82 2.65 -14.21
N GLU A 255 -4.23 1.50 -13.87
CA GLU A 255 -4.14 1.03 -12.48
C GLU A 255 -3.24 1.93 -11.63
N LYS A 256 -2.13 2.43 -12.18
CA LYS A 256 -1.31 3.45 -11.50
C LYS A 256 -2.05 4.75 -11.26
N TYR A 257 -2.84 5.23 -12.22
CA TYR A 257 -3.66 6.44 -12.03
C TYR A 257 -4.66 6.25 -10.89
N ARG A 258 -5.34 5.09 -10.85
CA ARG A 258 -6.24 4.73 -9.74
C ARG A 258 -5.50 4.63 -8.42
N ALA A 259 -4.33 3.99 -8.39
CA ALA A 259 -3.48 3.92 -7.20
C ALA A 259 -3.09 5.31 -6.72
N LEU A 260 -2.70 6.20 -7.62
CA LEU A 260 -2.37 7.58 -7.31
C LEU A 260 -3.56 8.34 -6.72
N LEU A 261 -4.76 8.21 -7.30
CA LEU A 261 -5.99 8.81 -6.77
C LEU A 261 -6.30 8.31 -5.35
N LEU A 262 -6.10 7.02 -5.06
CA LEU A 262 -6.27 6.51 -3.70
C LEU A 262 -5.18 7.04 -2.77
N GLY A 263 -3.93 7.04 -3.22
CA GLY A 263 -2.79 7.51 -2.42
C GLY A 263 -2.90 8.98 -2.04
N GLN A 264 -3.19 9.86 -3.00
CA GLN A 264 -3.38 11.28 -2.75
C GLN A 264 -4.57 11.54 -1.80
N HIS A 265 -5.61 10.70 -1.82
CA HIS A 265 -6.72 10.83 -0.87
C HIS A 265 -6.28 10.50 0.55
N LEU A 266 -5.52 9.42 0.75
CA LEU A 266 -4.96 9.06 2.05
C LEU A 266 -4.01 10.15 2.58
N MET A 267 -3.16 10.68 1.70
CA MET A 267 -2.25 11.78 2.01
C MET A 267 -3.01 13.03 2.44
N ARG A 268 -4.02 13.45 1.67
CA ARG A 268 -4.85 14.62 1.99
C ARG A 268 -5.58 14.46 3.31
N ARG A 269 -6.15 13.28 3.59
CA ARG A 269 -6.79 13.01 4.88
C ARG A 269 -5.82 13.22 6.04
N ALA A 270 -4.60 12.68 5.94
CA ALA A 270 -3.57 12.87 6.96
C ALA A 270 -3.20 14.35 7.16
N LEU A 271 -3.03 15.10 6.07
CA LEU A 271 -2.76 16.55 6.12
C LEU A 271 -3.92 17.35 6.74
N LEU A 272 -5.15 16.90 6.58
CA LEU A 272 -6.34 17.49 7.19
C LEU A 272 -6.61 16.97 8.63
N GLY A 273 -5.66 16.26 9.24
CA GLY A 273 -5.81 15.71 10.60
C GLY A 273 -6.85 14.60 10.71
N LYS A 274 -7.37 14.09 9.59
CA LYS A 274 -8.30 12.95 9.58
C LYS A 274 -7.48 11.67 9.55
N PRO A 275 -7.78 10.67 10.41
CA PRO A 275 -7.07 9.41 10.34
C PRO A 275 -7.25 8.81 8.93
N PRO A 276 -6.16 8.39 8.27
CA PRO A 276 -6.28 7.66 7.01
C PRO A 276 -7.01 6.35 7.30
N ARG A 277 -7.99 5.99 6.46
CA ARG A 277 -8.57 4.64 6.51
C ARG A 277 -7.48 3.67 6.07
N ARG A 278 -7.01 2.85 7.01
CA ARG A 278 -5.92 1.89 6.82
C ARG A 278 -6.44 0.47 6.99
N GLY A 279 -5.78 -0.50 6.35
CA GLY A 279 -6.15 -1.91 6.45
C GLY A 279 -7.54 -2.21 5.87
N PRO A 280 -8.31 -3.15 6.44
CA PRO A 280 -9.51 -3.72 5.79
C PRO A 280 -10.61 -2.71 5.45
N VAL A 281 -10.64 -1.56 6.12
CA VAL A 281 -11.61 -0.48 5.86
C VAL A 281 -11.16 0.53 4.80
N ALA A 282 -9.90 0.47 4.35
CA ALA A 282 -9.34 1.39 3.37
C ALA A 282 -10.07 1.33 2.02
N LEU A 283 -10.61 0.14 1.70
CA LEU A 283 -11.33 -0.14 0.46
C LEU A 283 -12.83 -0.38 0.68
N ALA A 284 -13.39 -0.05 1.85
CA ALA A 284 -14.79 -0.32 2.17
C ALA A 284 -15.81 0.64 1.48
N GLY A 285 -15.40 1.35 0.44
CA GLY A 285 -16.33 2.10 -0.42
C GLY A 285 -17.01 1.17 -1.41
N THR A 286 -18.17 1.58 -1.91
CA THR A 286 -18.84 0.94 -3.06
C THR A 286 -17.99 1.12 -4.31
N VAL A 287 -16.97 0.27 -4.47
CA VAL A 287 -16.29 0.13 -5.76
C VAL A 287 -17.30 -0.48 -6.72
N SER A 288 -17.46 0.14 -7.88
CA SER A 288 -18.24 -0.43 -8.98
C SER A 288 -17.87 -1.91 -9.16
N GLN A 289 -18.86 -2.80 -9.33
CA GLN A 289 -18.63 -4.24 -9.59
C GLN A 289 -17.70 -4.51 -10.78
N ARG A 290 -17.44 -3.50 -11.62
CA ARG A 290 -16.55 -3.58 -12.79
C ARG A 290 -15.06 -3.46 -12.48
N LEU A 291 -14.67 -3.08 -11.25
CA LEU A 291 -13.27 -2.80 -10.92
C LEU A 291 -12.79 -3.65 -9.75
N ILE A 292 -11.56 -4.18 -9.85
CA ILE A 292 -10.84 -4.72 -8.68
C ILE A 292 -10.67 -3.56 -7.69
N PRO A 293 -11.15 -3.67 -6.44
CA PRO A 293 -11.11 -2.55 -5.48
C PRO A 293 -9.70 -2.06 -5.14
N ASN A 294 -8.69 -2.92 -5.25
CA ASN A 294 -7.32 -2.66 -4.84
C ASN A 294 -6.38 -2.38 -6.03
N PRO A 295 -6.22 -1.11 -6.48
CA PRO A 295 -5.37 -0.80 -7.63
C PRO A 295 -3.87 -1.01 -7.34
N MET A 296 -3.46 -0.93 -6.07
CA MET A 296 -2.06 -1.20 -5.68
C MET A 296 -1.70 -2.65 -5.98
N TRP A 297 -2.61 -3.57 -5.61
CA TRP A 297 -2.48 -4.98 -5.95
C TRP A 297 -2.48 -5.19 -7.47
N SER A 298 -3.39 -4.54 -8.21
CA SER A 298 -3.45 -4.66 -9.67
C SER A 298 -2.14 -4.29 -10.36
N VAL A 299 -1.44 -3.25 -9.90
CA VAL A 299 -0.12 -2.87 -10.44
C VAL A 299 0.93 -3.97 -10.20
N GLY A 300 0.97 -4.51 -8.98
CA GLY A 300 1.89 -5.61 -8.64
C GLY A 300 1.58 -6.90 -9.39
N ASP A 301 0.29 -7.22 -9.57
CA ASP A 301 -0.15 -8.40 -10.32
C ASP A 301 0.08 -8.23 -11.82
N PHE A 302 -0.11 -7.03 -12.38
CA PHE A 302 0.31 -6.72 -13.75
C PHE A 302 1.80 -7.03 -13.95
N ALA A 303 2.65 -6.54 -13.04
CA ALA A 303 4.08 -6.76 -13.11
C ALA A 303 4.48 -8.25 -12.99
N ARG A 304 3.66 -9.06 -12.31
CA ARG A 304 3.80 -10.52 -12.27
C ARG A 304 3.39 -11.17 -13.59
N GLN A 305 2.24 -10.80 -14.15
CA GLN A 305 1.71 -11.39 -15.38
C GLN A 305 2.59 -11.08 -16.61
N TYR A 306 3.25 -9.94 -16.60
CA TYR A 306 4.13 -9.48 -17.68
C TYR A 306 5.61 -9.54 -17.31
N GLU A 307 6.02 -10.45 -16.41
CA GLU A 307 7.37 -10.43 -15.83
C GLU A 307 8.53 -10.48 -16.82
N ASP A 308 8.35 -11.19 -17.93
CA ASP A 308 9.34 -11.33 -19.00
C ASP A 308 9.02 -10.46 -20.22
N ALA A 309 8.05 -9.54 -20.10
CA ALA A 309 7.63 -8.69 -21.21
C ALA A 309 8.70 -7.64 -21.56
N ASP A 310 8.85 -7.38 -22.85
CA ASP A 310 9.55 -6.21 -23.36
C ASP A 310 8.58 -5.04 -23.61
N PHE A 311 9.12 -3.89 -23.98
CA PHE A 311 8.32 -2.72 -24.31
C PHE A 311 7.41 -2.89 -25.54
N GLY A 312 7.71 -3.83 -26.43
CA GLY A 312 6.88 -4.15 -27.59
C GLY A 312 5.61 -4.88 -27.17
N VAL A 313 5.70 -5.85 -26.26
CA VAL A 313 4.55 -6.52 -25.64
C VAL A 313 3.68 -5.53 -24.86
N LEU A 314 4.32 -4.59 -24.14
CA LEU A 314 3.59 -3.58 -23.37
C LEU A 314 2.87 -2.55 -24.26
N GLN A 315 3.30 -2.38 -25.52
CA GLN A 315 2.65 -1.49 -26.50
C GLN A 315 2.47 -0.05 -25.98
N PHE A 316 3.49 0.49 -25.29
CA PHE A 316 3.46 1.89 -24.88
C PHE A 316 3.54 2.83 -26.10
N PRO A 317 2.94 4.04 -26.03
CA PRO A 317 3.10 5.06 -27.06
C PRO A 317 4.57 5.44 -27.31
N LYS A 318 4.87 5.89 -28.53
CA LYS A 318 6.25 6.22 -28.96
C LYS A 318 6.92 7.24 -28.04
N GLU A 319 6.17 8.20 -27.51
CA GLU A 319 6.63 9.26 -26.62
C GLU A 319 7.07 8.72 -25.25
N VAL A 320 6.39 7.68 -24.76
CA VAL A 320 6.77 6.96 -23.54
C VAL A 320 8.01 6.13 -23.82
N LEU A 321 8.00 5.37 -24.92
CA LEU A 321 9.13 4.53 -25.32
C LEU A 321 10.42 5.35 -25.45
N ALA A 322 10.38 6.50 -26.13
CA ALA A 322 11.54 7.38 -26.30
C ALA A 322 12.20 7.81 -24.99
N LYS A 323 11.43 7.85 -23.89
CA LYS A 323 11.93 8.23 -22.56
C LYS A 323 12.34 7.02 -21.73
N LYS A 324 11.60 5.91 -21.83
CA LYS A 324 11.71 4.76 -20.90
C LYS A 324 12.59 3.63 -21.43
N SER A 325 12.75 3.51 -22.75
CA SER A 325 13.64 2.49 -23.34
C SER A 325 15.13 2.81 -23.19
N LEU A 326 15.46 4.02 -22.74
CA LEU A 326 16.84 4.42 -22.42
C LEU A 326 17.35 3.82 -21.10
N GLY A 327 16.44 3.32 -20.27
CA GLY A 327 16.75 2.74 -18.96
C GLY A 327 16.90 1.22 -18.97
N PRO A 328 16.73 0.56 -17.81
CA PRO A 328 16.77 -0.89 -17.71
C PRO A 328 15.72 -1.57 -18.62
N PRO A 329 15.91 -2.84 -19.01
CA PRO A 329 14.88 -3.59 -19.75
C PRO A 329 13.53 -3.61 -19.02
N ALA A 330 12.43 -3.64 -19.76
CA ALA A 330 11.08 -3.62 -19.19
C ALA A 330 10.85 -4.75 -18.15
N ALA A 331 11.33 -5.97 -18.43
CA ALA A 331 11.29 -7.10 -17.50
C ALA A 331 11.95 -6.78 -16.14
N GLU A 332 13.11 -6.11 -16.15
CA GLU A 332 13.78 -5.69 -14.91
C GLU A 332 12.95 -4.63 -14.17
N GLN A 333 12.40 -3.65 -14.90
CA GLN A 333 11.54 -2.63 -14.31
C GLN A 333 10.28 -3.26 -13.65
N LEU A 334 9.61 -4.20 -14.34
CA LEU A 334 8.45 -4.92 -13.82
C LEU A 334 8.82 -5.79 -12.60
N LYS A 335 9.97 -6.47 -12.62
CA LYS A 335 10.47 -7.20 -11.46
C LYS A 335 10.60 -6.30 -10.22
N THR A 336 11.14 -5.10 -10.36
CA THR A 336 11.26 -4.15 -9.23
C THR A 336 9.93 -3.61 -8.71
N MET A 337 8.85 -3.70 -9.50
CA MET A 337 7.52 -3.26 -9.09
C MET A 337 6.76 -4.36 -8.32
N ARG A 338 6.99 -5.62 -8.64
CA ARG A 338 6.12 -6.73 -8.19
C ARG A 338 5.98 -6.83 -6.68
N ALA A 339 7.06 -7.13 -5.96
CA ALA A 339 7.00 -7.32 -4.51
C ALA A 339 6.51 -6.07 -3.76
N PRO A 340 7.01 -4.84 -4.04
CA PRO A 340 6.55 -3.65 -3.33
C PRO A 340 5.08 -3.30 -3.55
N TRP A 341 4.58 -3.38 -4.79
CA TRP A 341 3.18 -3.08 -5.09
C TRP A 341 2.23 -4.15 -4.55
N LEU A 342 2.59 -5.43 -4.62
CA LEU A 342 1.81 -6.50 -4.00
C LEU A 342 1.76 -6.36 -2.47
N TRP A 343 2.88 -5.99 -1.85
CA TRP A 343 2.92 -5.73 -0.39
C TRP A 343 2.06 -4.54 0.00
N LEU A 344 2.15 -3.42 -0.74
CA LEU A 344 1.30 -2.26 -0.52
C LEU A 344 -0.19 -2.61 -0.71
N GLY A 345 -0.50 -3.40 -1.74
CA GLY A 345 -1.84 -3.96 -1.94
C GLY A 345 -2.32 -4.77 -0.73
N TRP A 346 -1.49 -5.66 -0.21
CA TRP A 346 -1.80 -6.41 1.01
C TRP A 346 -1.97 -5.51 2.24
N MET A 347 -1.16 -4.47 2.43
CA MET A 347 -1.34 -3.53 3.54
C MET A 347 -2.71 -2.82 3.52
N MET A 348 -3.25 -2.60 2.32
CA MET A 348 -4.56 -2.01 2.07
C MET A 348 -5.72 -3.00 2.21
N ASP A 349 -5.44 -4.31 2.13
CA ASP A 349 -6.43 -5.39 2.23
C ASP A 349 -5.79 -6.65 2.82
N GLN A 350 -5.54 -6.61 4.13
CA GLN A 350 -4.66 -7.59 4.79
C GLN A 350 -5.23 -9.01 4.81
N GLY A 351 -6.55 -9.16 4.73
CA GLY A 351 -7.22 -10.46 4.59
C GLY A 351 -7.38 -10.90 3.13
N LEU A 352 -6.92 -10.11 2.16
CA LEU A 352 -6.99 -10.39 0.73
C LEU A 352 -8.43 -10.73 0.29
N GLN A 353 -9.41 -9.95 0.75
CA GLN A 353 -10.84 -10.16 0.49
C GLN A 353 -11.44 -9.21 -0.55
N ARG A 354 -10.80 -8.07 -0.79
CA ARG A 354 -11.21 -6.98 -1.69
C ARG A 354 -10.27 -6.83 -2.89
N ILE A 355 -9.77 -7.97 -3.34
CA ILE A 355 -8.92 -8.17 -4.51
C ILE A 355 -9.70 -8.97 -5.56
N ASN A 356 -9.05 -9.41 -6.65
CA ASN A 356 -9.70 -10.26 -7.64
C ASN A 356 -10.20 -11.60 -7.04
N ASN A 357 -11.08 -12.29 -7.76
CA ASN A 357 -11.69 -13.54 -7.27
C ASN A 357 -10.80 -14.78 -7.43
N GLU A 358 -9.56 -14.63 -7.91
CA GLU A 358 -8.67 -15.76 -8.12
C GLU A 358 -8.22 -16.36 -6.78
N ARG A 359 -8.29 -17.70 -6.70
CA ARG A 359 -7.92 -18.44 -5.48
C ARG A 359 -6.46 -18.25 -5.09
N ALA A 360 -5.57 -18.05 -6.04
CA ALA A 360 -4.15 -17.81 -5.76
C ALA A 360 -3.95 -16.45 -5.07
N THR A 361 -4.68 -15.43 -5.51
CA THR A 361 -4.66 -14.08 -4.95
C THR A 361 -5.22 -14.06 -3.53
N LYS A 362 -6.39 -14.66 -3.30
CA LYS A 362 -7.02 -14.75 -1.95
C LYS A 362 -6.19 -15.53 -0.94
N ARG A 363 -5.32 -16.43 -1.40
CA ARG A 363 -4.35 -17.16 -0.58
C ARG A 363 -2.99 -16.48 -0.47
N GLY A 364 -2.81 -15.31 -1.09
CA GLY A 364 -1.55 -14.57 -1.07
C GLY A 364 -0.41 -15.23 -1.87
N GLU A 365 -0.68 -16.20 -2.74
CA GLU A 365 0.38 -16.94 -3.45
C GLU A 365 1.28 -16.00 -4.28
N TYR A 366 0.70 -14.98 -4.90
CA TYR A 366 1.44 -14.05 -5.75
C TYR A 366 2.44 -13.20 -4.98
N VAL A 367 2.01 -12.61 -3.85
CA VAL A 367 2.92 -11.83 -3.00
C VAL A 367 3.97 -12.75 -2.36
N MET A 368 3.61 -13.95 -1.91
CA MET A 368 4.58 -14.90 -1.35
C MET A 368 5.63 -15.34 -2.36
N ASN A 369 5.24 -15.60 -3.61
CA ASN A 369 6.18 -15.94 -4.67
C ASN A 369 7.10 -14.76 -5.00
N ALA A 370 6.59 -13.53 -5.05
CA ALA A 370 7.41 -12.33 -5.24
C ALA A 370 8.43 -12.15 -4.10
N LEU A 371 8.01 -12.38 -2.85
CA LEU A 371 8.89 -12.36 -1.67
C LEU A 371 9.95 -13.49 -1.67
N TRP A 372 9.76 -14.55 -2.46
CA TRP A 372 10.80 -15.57 -2.63
C TRP A 372 11.76 -15.23 -3.77
N ASN A 373 11.22 -14.78 -4.90
CA ASN A 373 11.95 -14.70 -6.17
C ASN A 373 12.61 -13.33 -6.43
N ASP A 374 12.03 -12.24 -5.93
CA ASP A 374 12.54 -10.88 -6.19
C ASP A 374 13.61 -10.44 -5.18
N GLY A 375 13.75 -11.22 -4.12
CA GLY A 375 14.77 -11.13 -3.09
C GLY A 375 14.27 -12.03 -1.97
N PRO A 376 15.03 -13.02 -1.47
CA PRO A 376 14.43 -13.91 -0.50
C PRO A 376 14.15 -13.14 0.79
N TYR A 377 12.87 -12.98 1.11
CA TYR A 377 12.35 -12.34 2.31
C TYR A 377 11.55 -13.35 3.17
N PRO A 378 12.19 -14.43 3.68
CA PRO A 378 11.49 -15.49 4.42
C PRO A 378 10.69 -14.99 5.63
N VAL A 379 11.21 -14.00 6.36
CA VAL A 379 10.56 -13.42 7.53
C VAL A 379 9.37 -12.56 7.12
N HIS A 380 9.48 -11.76 6.06
CA HIS A 380 8.33 -11.03 5.51
C HIS A 380 7.23 -12.03 5.10
N ASN A 381 7.62 -13.16 4.50
CA ASN A 381 6.71 -14.16 3.99
C ASN A 381 5.89 -14.81 5.12
N ILE A 382 6.55 -15.33 6.16
CA ILE A 382 5.84 -15.92 7.32
C ILE A 382 5.00 -14.86 8.06
N PHE A 383 5.53 -13.64 8.23
CA PHE A 383 4.79 -12.56 8.88
C PHE A 383 3.50 -12.21 8.13
N MET A 384 3.60 -12.04 6.81
CA MET A 384 2.47 -11.74 5.94
C MET A 384 1.44 -12.87 5.96
N ALA A 385 1.88 -14.11 5.77
CA ALA A 385 1.00 -15.29 5.76
C ALA A 385 0.24 -15.45 7.08
N SER A 386 0.96 -15.45 8.22
CA SER A 386 0.33 -15.56 9.54
C SER A 386 -0.64 -14.42 9.80
N ARG A 387 -0.27 -13.18 9.47
CA ARG A 387 -1.18 -12.04 9.68
C ARG A 387 -2.40 -12.10 8.76
N ALA A 388 -2.25 -12.50 7.50
CA ALA A 388 -3.36 -12.61 6.56
C ALA A 388 -4.40 -13.63 7.03
N GLU A 389 -3.96 -14.81 7.51
CA GLU A 389 -4.83 -15.81 8.13
C GLU A 389 -5.62 -15.22 9.30
N LEU A 390 -4.93 -14.52 10.21
CA LEU A 390 -5.58 -13.94 11.40
C LEU A 390 -6.59 -12.84 11.02
N VAL A 391 -6.24 -11.95 10.09
CA VAL A 391 -7.15 -10.90 9.64
C VAL A 391 -8.37 -11.49 8.94
N HIS A 392 -8.16 -12.51 8.09
CA HIS A 392 -9.25 -13.21 7.43
C HIS A 392 -10.28 -13.77 8.42
N CYS A 393 -9.82 -14.31 9.55
CA CYS A 393 -10.69 -15.04 10.48
C CYS A 393 -11.21 -14.20 11.66
N PHE A 394 -10.46 -13.19 12.11
CA PHE A 394 -10.73 -12.53 13.39
C PHE A 394 -10.97 -11.02 13.29
N VAL A 395 -10.94 -10.42 12.10
CA VAL A 395 -11.19 -8.99 11.91
C VAL A 395 -12.48 -8.81 11.10
N PRO A 396 -13.63 -8.56 11.74
CA PRO A 396 -14.93 -8.48 11.06
C PRO A 396 -14.97 -7.49 9.91
N GLU A 397 -14.31 -6.35 10.05
CA GLU A 397 -14.23 -5.32 9.03
C GLU A 397 -13.50 -5.81 7.77
N ALA A 398 -12.69 -6.86 7.87
CA ALA A 398 -12.02 -7.48 6.73
C ALA A 398 -12.92 -8.41 5.93
N TRP A 399 -14.04 -8.88 6.48
CA TRP A 399 -14.89 -9.87 5.83
C TRP A 399 -15.70 -9.26 4.69
N GLY A 400 -15.30 -9.56 3.45
CA GLY A 400 -16.05 -9.15 2.27
C GLY A 400 -17.48 -9.73 2.22
N SER A 401 -17.74 -10.82 2.95
CA SER A 401 -19.04 -11.49 3.02
C SER A 401 -19.97 -10.98 4.13
N GLY A 402 -19.45 -10.18 5.08
CA GLY A 402 -20.23 -9.69 6.22
C GLY A 402 -20.50 -10.71 7.33
N PHE A 403 -19.93 -11.92 7.27
CA PHE A 403 -20.08 -12.94 8.31
C PHE A 403 -18.74 -13.57 8.71
N GLN A 404 -18.71 -14.16 9.92
CA GLN A 404 -17.51 -14.76 10.49
C GLN A 404 -16.94 -15.87 9.62
N ARG A 405 -15.63 -15.79 9.34
CA ARG A 405 -14.91 -16.81 8.59
C ARG A 405 -14.39 -17.92 9.51
N HIS A 406 -14.36 -19.14 8.98
CA HIS A 406 -13.68 -20.27 9.60
C HIS A 406 -12.17 -20.05 9.60
N PHE A 407 -11.48 -20.60 10.60
CA PHE A 407 -10.03 -20.59 10.61
C PHE A 407 -9.47 -21.53 9.55
N VAL A 408 -8.74 -20.98 8.58
CA VAL A 408 -8.16 -21.74 7.47
C VAL A 408 -6.66 -21.56 7.43
N LEU A 409 -5.91 -22.68 7.45
CA LEU A 409 -4.47 -22.65 7.27
C LEU A 409 -4.15 -22.16 5.84
N GLY A 410 -3.35 -21.11 5.75
CA GLY A 410 -2.97 -20.39 4.54
C GLY A 410 -1.49 -20.54 4.16
N TYR A 411 -0.73 -21.41 4.84
CA TYR A 411 0.71 -21.60 4.59
C TYR A 411 1.07 -22.38 3.31
N GLY A 412 0.10 -22.74 2.46
CA GLY A 412 0.34 -23.53 1.26
C GLY A 412 1.38 -22.92 0.30
N ALA A 413 1.30 -21.63 0.02
CA ALA A 413 2.27 -20.94 -0.84
C ALA A 413 3.61 -20.70 -0.14
N PHE A 414 3.61 -20.37 1.15
CA PHE A 414 4.82 -20.23 1.95
C PHE A 414 5.65 -21.52 1.94
N ARG A 415 4.98 -22.68 2.03
CA ARG A 415 5.62 -24.00 2.04
C ARG A 415 5.95 -24.55 0.66
N ARG A 416 5.39 -23.97 -0.40
CA ARG A 416 5.57 -24.47 -1.78
C ARG A 416 7.06 -24.50 -2.14
N SER A 417 7.47 -25.56 -2.84
CA SER A 417 8.84 -25.73 -3.35
C SER A 417 9.95 -25.81 -2.29
N GLY A 418 9.61 -25.94 -1.00
CA GLY A 418 10.59 -26.06 0.08
C GLY A 418 11.41 -24.79 0.35
N PHE A 419 11.01 -23.63 -0.20
CA PHE A 419 11.76 -22.38 -0.08
C PHE A 419 11.90 -21.88 1.35
N TYR A 420 10.87 -22.07 2.17
CA TYR A 420 10.94 -21.79 3.61
C TYR A 420 12.02 -22.57 4.37
N VAL A 421 12.60 -23.62 3.77
CA VAL A 421 13.74 -24.34 4.30
C VAL A 421 15.04 -24.02 3.55
N SER A 422 15.00 -23.92 2.23
CA SER A 422 16.21 -23.69 1.43
C SER A 422 16.69 -22.24 1.43
N MET A 423 15.83 -21.28 1.76
CA MET A 423 16.11 -19.84 1.79
C MET A 423 16.23 -19.27 3.21
N GLU A 424 16.50 -20.11 4.21
CA GLU A 424 16.72 -19.66 5.58
C GLU A 424 17.82 -18.58 5.68
N PRO A 425 17.72 -17.64 6.64
CA PRO A 425 18.77 -16.68 6.88
C PRO A 425 20.15 -17.34 7.06
N LYS A 426 21.18 -16.72 6.48
CA LYS A 426 22.55 -17.25 6.54
C LYS A 426 23.17 -17.06 7.93
N SER A 427 22.88 -15.96 8.60
CA SER A 427 23.34 -15.69 9.97
C SER A 427 22.77 -16.73 10.96
N PRO A 428 23.60 -17.39 11.80
CA PRO A 428 23.10 -18.36 12.78
C PRO A 428 22.08 -17.77 13.75
N GLU A 429 22.25 -16.51 14.15
CA GLU A 429 21.32 -15.81 15.04
C GLU A 429 19.97 -15.59 14.36
N HIS A 430 19.98 -15.00 13.16
CA HIS A 430 18.75 -14.76 12.40
C HIS A 430 18.05 -16.05 12.02
N ARG A 431 18.80 -17.11 11.71
CA ARG A 431 18.24 -18.43 11.39
C ARG A 431 17.51 -19.02 12.58
N ARG A 432 18.08 -18.95 13.78
CA ARG A 432 17.41 -19.41 15.01
C ARG A 432 16.11 -18.64 15.24
N LEU A 433 16.16 -17.30 15.18
CA LEU A 433 14.99 -16.46 15.35
C LEU A 433 13.90 -16.76 14.30
N TYR A 434 14.29 -16.89 13.03
CA TYR A 434 13.39 -17.29 11.94
C TYR A 434 12.71 -18.63 12.24
N ARG A 435 13.49 -19.66 12.58
CA ARG A 435 12.95 -20.99 12.90
C ARG A 435 11.97 -20.94 14.08
N THR A 436 12.30 -20.19 15.14
CA THR A 436 11.41 -20.00 16.28
C THR A 436 10.10 -19.33 15.87
N ILE A 437 10.16 -18.24 15.09
CA ILE A 437 8.97 -17.54 14.59
C ILE A 437 8.10 -18.49 13.75
N VAL A 438 8.68 -19.23 12.80
CA VAL A 438 7.93 -20.17 11.95
C VAL A 438 7.29 -21.28 12.78
N ALA A 439 8.06 -21.92 13.68
CA ALA A 439 7.55 -23.00 14.51
C ALA A 439 6.41 -22.52 15.43
N ASN A 440 6.55 -21.34 16.05
CA ASN A 440 5.51 -20.77 16.90
C ASN A 440 4.31 -20.28 16.09
N ALA A 441 4.50 -19.73 14.88
CA ALA A 441 3.39 -19.41 13.98
C ALA A 441 2.58 -20.67 13.64
N PHE A 442 3.25 -21.80 13.40
CA PHE A 442 2.60 -23.08 13.14
C PHE A 442 1.86 -23.64 14.35
N ARG A 443 2.45 -23.56 15.56
CA ARG A 443 1.77 -23.94 16.80
C ARG A 443 0.54 -23.09 17.05
N MET A 444 0.68 -21.76 16.91
CA MET A 444 -0.42 -20.81 17.03
C MET A 444 -1.57 -21.16 16.09
N SER A 445 -1.31 -21.27 14.78
CA SER A 445 -2.36 -21.58 13.81
C SER A 445 -2.99 -22.96 14.06
N THR A 446 -2.24 -23.96 14.53
CA THR A 446 -2.80 -25.27 14.90
C THR A 446 -3.74 -25.19 16.10
N TYR A 447 -3.37 -24.47 17.17
CA TYR A 447 -4.25 -24.26 18.32
C TYR A 447 -5.52 -23.48 17.95
N LEU A 448 -5.39 -22.45 17.10
CA LEU A 448 -6.53 -21.65 16.65
C LEU A 448 -7.48 -22.47 15.76
N LEU A 449 -6.95 -23.33 14.88
CA LEU A 449 -7.76 -24.26 14.09
C LEU A 449 -8.50 -25.26 14.99
N LEU A 450 -7.80 -25.87 15.95
CA LEU A 450 -8.39 -26.82 16.90
C LEU A 450 -9.56 -26.19 17.67
N GLU A 451 -9.37 -24.96 18.16
CA GLU A 451 -10.41 -24.22 18.88
C GLU A 451 -11.61 -23.91 17.97
N ASP A 452 -11.36 -23.45 16.74
CA ASP A 452 -12.43 -23.12 15.80
C ASP A 452 -13.27 -24.35 15.43
N VAL A 453 -12.61 -25.48 15.15
CA VAL A 453 -13.27 -26.77 14.83
C VAL A 453 -14.09 -27.28 16.01
N ARG A 454 -13.55 -27.22 17.24
CA ARG A 454 -14.27 -27.64 18.46
C ARG A 454 -15.51 -26.79 18.72
N ARG A 455 -15.37 -25.47 18.58
CA ARG A 455 -16.45 -24.52 18.83
C ARG A 455 -17.57 -24.64 17.80
N LEU A 456 -17.23 -24.82 16.53
CA LEU A 456 -18.20 -24.81 15.43
C LEU A 456 -18.72 -26.21 15.07
N GLY A 457 -18.02 -27.27 15.45
CA GLY A 457 -18.32 -28.63 15.01
C GLY A 457 -18.23 -28.82 13.49
N ALA A 458 -17.54 -27.91 12.80
CA ALA A 458 -17.46 -27.86 11.34
C ALA A 458 -16.07 -27.42 10.87
N ILE A 459 -15.70 -27.81 9.65
CA ILE A 459 -14.42 -27.47 9.04
C ILE A 459 -14.55 -27.23 7.54
N TRP A 460 -13.81 -26.24 7.04
CA TRP A 460 -13.64 -26.00 5.61
C TRP A 460 -12.33 -26.64 5.10
N GLY A 461 -12.42 -27.31 3.93
CA GLY A 461 -11.30 -27.98 3.28
C GLY A 461 -10.53 -29.00 4.13
N ALA A 462 -11.19 -29.95 4.83
CA ALA A 462 -10.54 -30.85 5.79
C ALA A 462 -9.29 -31.56 5.24
N GLU A 463 -9.33 -32.10 4.02
CA GLU A 463 -8.18 -32.79 3.42
C GLU A 463 -6.97 -31.87 3.27
N VAL A 464 -7.19 -30.66 2.77
CA VAL A 464 -6.14 -29.65 2.60
C VAL A 464 -5.55 -29.29 3.96
N GLN A 465 -6.39 -29.03 4.96
CA GLN A 465 -5.98 -28.67 6.33
C GLN A 465 -5.15 -29.77 6.98
N VAL A 466 -5.59 -31.03 6.87
CA VAL A 466 -4.85 -32.22 7.37
C VAL A 466 -3.48 -32.32 6.73
N SER A 467 -3.37 -32.07 5.42
CA SER A 467 -2.08 -32.05 4.72
C SER A 467 -1.15 -30.97 5.29
N GLN A 468 -1.65 -29.74 5.47
CA GLN A 468 -0.84 -28.65 6.02
C GLN A 468 -0.37 -28.93 7.44
N LEU A 469 -1.27 -29.44 8.31
CA LEU A 469 -0.95 -29.79 9.69
C LEU A 469 0.20 -30.80 9.79
N LYS A 470 0.21 -31.83 8.92
CA LYS A 470 1.29 -32.82 8.88
C LYS A 470 2.62 -32.20 8.48
N GLU A 471 2.62 -31.33 7.48
CA GLU A 471 3.84 -30.65 7.04
C GLU A 471 4.37 -29.65 8.08
N MET A 472 3.48 -28.93 8.76
CA MET A 472 3.83 -28.04 9.87
C MET A 472 4.46 -28.82 11.04
N ALA A 473 3.88 -29.96 11.41
CA ALA A 473 4.45 -30.84 12.43
C ALA A 473 5.80 -31.43 12.00
N ALA A 474 5.96 -31.81 10.73
CA ALA A 474 7.22 -32.29 10.19
C ALA A 474 8.33 -31.21 10.23
N TYR A 475 7.98 -29.96 9.95
CA TYR A 475 8.91 -28.83 10.10
C TYR A 475 9.36 -28.66 11.55
N ILE A 476 8.43 -28.65 12.50
CA ILE A 476 8.74 -28.54 13.94
C ILE A 476 9.65 -29.69 14.36
N ALA A 477 9.31 -30.93 14.01
CA ALA A 477 10.13 -32.10 14.33
C ALA A 477 11.57 -32.03 13.78
N ARG A 478 11.75 -31.36 12.63
CA ARG A 478 13.06 -31.20 11.99
C ARG A 478 13.92 -30.12 12.66
N PHE A 479 13.32 -29.01 13.08
CA PHE A 479 14.06 -27.82 13.51
C PHE A 479 13.95 -27.49 14.99
N ASP A 480 13.05 -28.17 15.69
CA ASP A 480 12.82 -28.11 17.13
C ASP A 480 12.53 -29.53 17.66
N PRO A 481 13.53 -30.44 17.60
CA PRO A 481 13.33 -31.86 17.88
C PRO A 481 12.94 -32.14 19.33
N GLU A 482 13.33 -31.28 20.26
CA GLU A 482 12.93 -31.35 21.67
C GLU A 482 11.41 -31.24 21.83
N ASP A 483 10.74 -30.55 20.90
CA ASP A 483 9.30 -30.35 20.93
C ASP A 483 8.50 -31.29 20.00
N LYS A 484 9.18 -32.25 19.36
CA LYS A 484 8.54 -33.21 18.44
C LYS A 484 7.35 -33.93 19.08
N ALA A 485 7.48 -34.33 20.35
CA ALA A 485 6.44 -35.06 21.06
C ALA A 485 5.17 -34.23 21.22
N GLN A 486 5.29 -32.97 21.67
CA GLN A 486 4.15 -32.09 21.85
C GLN A 486 3.52 -31.69 20.50
N ALA A 487 4.34 -31.43 19.47
CA ALA A 487 3.83 -31.15 18.14
C ALA A 487 3.00 -32.31 17.58
N ASN A 488 3.43 -33.55 17.82
CA ASN A 488 2.69 -34.76 17.43
C ASN A 488 1.40 -34.93 18.23
N GLU A 489 1.41 -34.62 19.53
CA GLU A 489 0.21 -34.66 20.37
C GLU A 489 -0.84 -33.62 19.92
N LEU A 490 -0.39 -32.38 19.67
CA LEU A 490 -1.25 -31.32 19.16
C LEU A 490 -1.81 -31.68 17.78
N LEU A 491 -0.98 -32.24 16.89
CA LEU A 491 -1.42 -32.77 15.59
C LEU A 491 -2.49 -33.86 15.78
N ALA A 492 -2.21 -34.89 16.58
CA ALA A 492 -3.13 -36.01 16.79
C ALA A 492 -4.48 -35.53 17.35
N THR A 493 -4.45 -34.63 18.32
CA THR A 493 -5.65 -34.01 18.91
C THR A 493 -6.44 -33.22 17.88
N THR A 494 -5.76 -32.47 17.03
CA THR A 494 -6.40 -31.68 15.95
C THR A 494 -7.01 -32.58 14.89
N LEU A 495 -6.31 -33.64 14.47
CA LEU A 495 -6.83 -34.61 13.51
C LEU A 495 -8.08 -35.34 14.04
N LEU A 496 -8.11 -35.66 15.34
CA LEU A 496 -9.29 -36.27 15.96
C LEU A 496 -10.49 -35.32 15.93
N ALA A 497 -10.30 -34.04 16.27
CA ALA A 497 -11.35 -33.04 16.18
C ALA A 497 -11.87 -32.86 14.75
N ILE A 498 -10.97 -32.82 13.75
CA ILE A 498 -11.33 -32.70 12.33
C ILE A 498 -12.16 -33.90 11.87
N ARG A 499 -11.82 -35.14 12.26
CA ARG A 499 -12.59 -36.33 11.90
C ARG A 499 -14.02 -36.31 12.43
N GLY A 500 -14.25 -35.67 13.58
CA GLY A 500 -15.58 -35.51 14.16
C GLY A 500 -16.37 -34.31 13.63
N ALA A 501 -15.74 -33.44 12.83
CA ALA A 501 -16.35 -32.20 12.37
C ALA A 501 -17.10 -32.38 11.04
N LYS A 502 -18.19 -31.64 10.87
CA LYS A 502 -18.93 -31.59 9.61
C LYS A 502 -18.14 -30.81 8.55
N GLN A 503 -17.89 -31.45 7.39
CA GLN A 503 -17.31 -30.74 6.25
C GLN A 503 -18.28 -29.69 5.73
N ILE A 504 -17.80 -28.45 5.63
CA ILE A 504 -18.53 -27.36 5.00
C ILE A 504 -18.36 -27.52 3.48
N PRO A 505 -19.46 -27.54 2.70
CA PRO A 505 -19.37 -27.56 1.25
C PRO A 505 -18.54 -26.37 0.76
N ASP A 506 -17.78 -26.54 -0.32
CA ASP A 506 -17.15 -25.40 -0.98
C ASP A 506 -18.24 -24.40 -1.39
N GLU A 507 -18.25 -23.23 -0.76
CA GLU A 507 -19.02 -22.08 -1.24
C GLU A 507 -18.49 -21.75 -2.65
N ARG A 508 -19.35 -21.89 -3.67
CA ARG A 508 -19.04 -21.47 -5.05
C ARG A 508 -19.00 -19.96 -5.16
#